data_AF-A0A6G1HU28-F1
#
_entry.id   AF-A0A6G1HU28-F1
#
_cell.length_a   1.000
_cell.length_b   1.000
_cell.length_c   1.000
_cell.angle_alpha   90.00
_cell.angle_beta   90.00
_cell.angle_gamma   90.00
#
_symmetry.space_group_name_H-M   'P 1'
#
loop_
_entity.id
_entity.type
_entity.pdbx_description
1 polymer ?
#
loop_
_entity_poly.entity_id
_entity_poly.type
_entity_poly.pdbx_seq_one_letter_code
_entity_poly.pdbx_strand_id
1 'polypeptide(L)'
;YGRIREGDIVVLRPYNATSIQDGILTKPLAADGKIDHHGGTISHSSIIGLTPRETVQSTKRAVYRVFEPTLADYITLTPRCVTPIYPGDANLIVSLLDIHVTPPGTDDDPLEILEVGTGHGSLTLNLARAIHAANEPAPPLPAERPRRSTSDRGSADAPEVDAETVAAAEAFAAWKSRRRAVIHTLDVAAAHSRAAQKIVRGFRRGLYYGHVDFHISDLATLDAIPEVTQSSTPSPPEPRTDPTPFIAHATLDFPGSDAALPLISRTVCVGGRVVVFCPSVTQIVACVEAVRAQKLPLVLERVVELASGMSAGREWDVRAAPVR
;
A
#
# COMPACT_ATOMS: atom_id res chain seq x y z
N TYR A 1 -6.02 21.25 10.59
CA TYR A 1 -6.43 20.77 9.25
C TYR A 1 -6.39 21.94 8.28
N GLY A 2 -5.79 21.74 7.10
CA GLY A 2 -5.78 22.75 6.05
C GLY A 2 -7.10 22.80 5.27
N ARG A 3 -7.25 23.83 4.42
CA ARG A 3 -8.30 23.83 3.39
C ARG A 3 -8.01 22.74 2.36
N ILE A 4 -9.08 22.16 1.83
CA ILE A 4 -9.05 21.20 0.72
C ILE A 4 -8.57 21.90 -0.53
N ARG A 5 -7.67 21.26 -1.26
CA ARG A 5 -7.01 21.80 -2.45
C ARG A 5 -7.27 20.92 -3.66
N GLU A 6 -7.00 21.47 -4.83
CA GLU A 6 -6.92 20.70 -6.06
C GLU A 6 -5.89 19.58 -5.94
N GLY A 7 -6.22 18.39 -6.44
CA GLY A 7 -5.46 17.15 -6.30
C GLY A 7 -5.73 16.36 -5.02
N ASP A 8 -6.44 16.91 -4.02
CA ASP A 8 -6.83 16.14 -2.84
C ASP A 8 -7.91 15.11 -3.19
N ILE A 9 -7.93 14.01 -2.42
CA ILE A 9 -9.02 13.03 -2.44
C ILE A 9 -9.78 13.20 -1.14
N VAL A 10 -11.12 13.28 -1.21
CA VAL A 10 -11.99 13.43 -0.05
C VAL A 10 -13.03 12.30 0.00
N VAL A 11 -13.65 12.12 1.16
CA VAL A 11 -14.83 11.28 1.32
C VAL A 11 -16.04 12.16 1.59
N LEU A 12 -17.08 11.98 0.80
CA LEU A 12 -18.37 12.64 0.99
C LEU A 12 -19.31 11.66 1.68
N ARG A 13 -19.76 11.96 2.90
CA ARG A 13 -20.75 11.14 3.61
C ARG A 13 -22.08 11.86 3.69
N PRO A 14 -23.21 11.23 3.31
CA PRO A 14 -24.52 11.80 3.57
C PRO A 14 -24.78 11.84 5.07
N TYR A 15 -25.67 12.73 5.53
CA TYR A 15 -25.94 12.91 6.96
C TYR A 15 -26.50 11.66 7.65
N ASN A 16 -27.22 10.84 6.89
CA ASN A 16 -27.81 9.58 7.34
C ASN A 16 -26.91 8.36 7.08
N ALA A 17 -25.61 8.57 6.80
CA ALA A 17 -24.66 7.47 6.65
C ALA A 17 -24.58 6.67 7.96
N THR A 18 -24.78 5.37 7.86
CA THR A 18 -24.70 4.42 8.99
C THR A 18 -23.50 3.49 8.87
N SER A 19 -22.90 3.40 7.68
CA SER A 19 -21.71 2.61 7.40
C SER A 19 -20.66 3.42 6.64
N ILE A 20 -19.39 3.01 6.74
CA ILE A 20 -18.31 3.50 5.87
C ILE A 20 -18.71 3.36 4.39
N GLN A 21 -19.39 2.28 4.02
CA GLN A 21 -19.80 1.98 2.64
C GLN A 21 -20.77 3.00 2.03
N ASP A 22 -21.45 3.80 2.86
CA ASP A 22 -22.34 4.87 2.41
C ASP A 22 -21.57 6.11 1.91
N GLY A 23 -20.25 6.14 2.14
CA GLY A 23 -19.37 7.23 1.70
C GLY A 23 -19.00 7.16 0.22
N ILE A 24 -18.83 8.34 -0.38
CA ILE A 24 -18.33 8.47 -1.76
C ILE A 24 -16.88 8.95 -1.68
N LEU A 25 -15.94 8.08 -2.07
CA LEU A 25 -14.55 8.47 -2.26
C LEU A 25 -14.40 9.19 -3.60
N THR A 26 -13.86 10.40 -3.59
CA THR A 26 -13.67 11.16 -4.83
C THR A 26 -12.47 10.65 -5.62
N LYS A 27 -12.42 11.00 -6.91
CA LYS A 27 -11.14 11.08 -7.63
C LYS A 27 -10.36 12.30 -7.11
N PRO A 28 -9.07 12.47 -7.46
CA PRO A 28 -8.37 13.72 -7.21
C PRO A 28 -9.21 14.90 -7.69
N LEU A 29 -9.41 15.88 -6.81
CA LEU A 29 -10.18 17.08 -7.13
C LEU A 29 -9.49 17.87 -8.24
N ALA A 30 -10.27 18.49 -9.11
CA ALA A 30 -9.84 19.24 -10.29
C ALA A 30 -10.82 20.40 -10.48
N ALA A 31 -10.37 21.58 -10.88
CA ALA A 31 -11.22 22.78 -10.92
C ALA A 31 -12.54 22.59 -11.71
N ASP A 32 -12.50 21.87 -12.83
CA ASP A 32 -13.61 21.56 -13.72
C ASP A 32 -14.26 20.18 -13.46
N GLY A 33 -13.74 19.43 -12.48
CA GLY A 33 -14.19 18.08 -12.19
C GLY A 33 -15.57 18.01 -11.54
N LYS A 34 -16.18 16.83 -11.63
CA LYS A 34 -17.50 16.54 -11.06
C LYS A 34 -17.62 15.10 -10.58
N ILE A 35 -18.51 14.89 -9.63
CA ILE A 35 -18.87 13.59 -9.07
C ILE A 35 -20.33 13.34 -9.42
N ASP A 36 -20.56 12.36 -10.29
CA ASP A 36 -21.89 11.90 -10.67
C ASP A 36 -22.26 10.66 -9.84
N HIS A 37 -23.40 10.72 -9.14
CA HIS A 37 -23.92 9.60 -8.37
C HIS A 37 -25.46 9.64 -8.30
N HIS A 38 -26.08 8.64 -7.68
CA HIS A 38 -27.55 8.51 -7.65
C HIS A 38 -28.27 9.74 -7.06
N GLY A 39 -27.69 10.35 -6.02
CA GLY A 39 -28.16 11.55 -5.33
C GLY A 39 -27.85 12.86 -6.06
N GLY A 40 -27.40 12.83 -7.32
CA GLY A 40 -27.16 14.01 -8.16
C GLY A 40 -25.68 14.23 -8.47
N THR A 41 -25.36 15.41 -8.98
CA THR A 41 -23.99 15.81 -9.32
C THR A 41 -23.45 16.77 -8.27
N ILE A 42 -22.17 16.63 -7.94
CA ILE A 42 -21.43 17.56 -7.06
C ILE A 42 -20.21 18.07 -7.83
N SER A 43 -20.02 19.40 -7.92
CA SER A 43 -18.85 19.98 -8.57
C SER A 43 -17.64 19.94 -7.64
N HIS A 44 -16.46 19.62 -8.17
CA HIS A 44 -15.21 19.69 -7.41
C HIS A 44 -14.91 21.13 -6.94
N SER A 45 -15.26 22.14 -7.75
CA SER A 45 -15.10 23.55 -7.38
C SER A 45 -15.85 23.94 -6.10
N SER A 46 -16.99 23.30 -5.82
CA SER A 46 -17.75 23.51 -4.56
C SER A 46 -17.14 22.81 -3.34
N ILE A 47 -16.13 21.97 -3.54
CA ILE A 47 -15.41 21.24 -2.48
C ILE A 47 -14.06 21.90 -2.21
N ILE A 48 -13.35 22.33 -3.26
CA ILE A 48 -12.06 23.01 -3.15
C ILE A 48 -12.23 24.30 -2.34
N GLY A 49 -11.33 24.52 -1.39
CA GLY A 49 -11.36 25.67 -0.47
C GLY A 49 -12.14 25.43 0.82
N LEU A 50 -13.00 24.40 0.88
CA LEU A 50 -13.66 23.99 2.10
C LEU A 50 -12.66 23.45 3.13
N THR A 51 -13.04 23.49 4.39
CA THR A 51 -12.37 22.81 5.50
C THR A 51 -13.04 21.46 5.77
N PRO A 52 -12.31 20.44 6.23
CA PRO A 52 -12.91 19.16 6.58
C PRO A 52 -14.06 19.33 7.59
N ARG A 53 -15.14 18.57 7.37
CA ARG A 53 -16.44 18.56 8.05
C ARG A 53 -17.44 19.63 7.63
N GLU A 54 -17.07 20.56 6.76
CA GLU A 54 -18.05 21.40 6.06
C GLU A 54 -18.91 20.55 5.12
N THR A 55 -20.02 21.14 4.67
CA THR A 55 -21.01 20.46 3.85
C THR A 55 -21.00 20.98 2.42
N VAL A 56 -21.26 20.07 1.49
CA VAL A 56 -21.51 20.37 0.08
C VAL A 56 -22.88 19.81 -0.31
N GLN A 57 -23.57 20.49 -1.22
CA GLN A 57 -24.89 20.10 -1.68
C GLN A 57 -24.85 19.63 -3.13
N SER A 58 -25.56 18.55 -3.45
CA SER A 58 -25.72 18.05 -4.81
C SER A 58 -26.81 18.81 -5.59
N THR A 59 -26.84 18.62 -6.91
CA THR A 59 -27.91 19.17 -7.77
C THR A 59 -29.32 18.70 -7.40
N LYS A 60 -29.47 17.54 -6.74
CA LYS A 60 -30.77 17.06 -6.20
C LYS A 60 -30.99 17.46 -4.74
N ARG A 61 -30.28 18.47 -4.25
CA ARG A 61 -30.36 19.03 -2.88
C ARG A 61 -29.94 18.10 -1.76
N ALA A 62 -29.36 16.92 -2.04
CA ALA A 62 -28.79 16.05 -1.01
C ALA A 62 -27.52 16.69 -0.42
N VAL A 63 -27.39 16.63 0.91
CA VAL A 63 -26.29 17.28 1.65
C VAL A 63 -25.28 16.24 2.11
N TYR A 64 -24.02 16.50 1.81
CA TYR A 64 -22.89 15.65 2.16
C TYR A 64 -21.93 16.41 3.05
N ARG A 65 -21.36 15.73 4.04
CA ARG A 65 -20.25 16.24 4.82
C ARG A 65 -18.93 15.75 4.21
N VAL A 66 -17.99 16.67 4.05
CA VAL A 66 -16.68 16.40 3.45
C VAL A 66 -15.71 15.95 4.53
N PHE A 67 -14.99 14.86 4.31
CA PHE A 67 -13.96 14.34 5.21
C PHE A 67 -12.65 14.14 4.45
N GLU A 68 -11.54 14.33 5.16
CA GLU A 68 -10.28 13.73 4.72
C GLU A 68 -10.40 12.19 4.91
N PRO A 69 -10.08 11.37 3.89
CA PRO A 69 -10.16 9.92 4.03
C PRO A 69 -9.20 9.44 5.11
N THR A 70 -9.71 8.65 6.04
CA THR A 70 -8.82 7.76 6.81
C THR A 70 -8.22 6.71 5.89
N LEU A 71 -7.16 6.02 6.32
CA LEU A 71 -6.60 4.92 5.54
C LEU A 71 -7.63 3.80 5.31
N ALA A 72 -8.45 3.54 6.33
CA ALA A 72 -9.52 2.54 6.26
C ALA A 72 -10.61 2.95 5.26
N ASP A 73 -11.01 4.22 5.25
CA ASP A 73 -11.96 4.75 4.27
C ASP A 73 -11.42 4.62 2.84
N TYR A 74 -10.16 5.04 2.65
CA TYR A 74 -9.52 5.01 1.34
C TYR A 74 -9.47 3.60 0.77
N ILE A 75 -9.02 2.63 1.56
CA ILE A 75 -8.95 1.22 1.15
C ILE A 75 -10.36 0.66 0.88
N THR A 76 -11.30 0.87 1.80
CA THR A 76 -12.63 0.24 1.74
C THR A 76 -13.48 0.76 0.58
N LEU A 77 -13.39 2.06 0.30
CA LEU A 77 -14.18 2.76 -0.72
C LEU A 77 -13.51 2.80 -2.09
N THR A 78 -12.24 2.43 -2.20
CA THR A 78 -11.57 2.31 -3.50
C THR A 78 -12.21 1.17 -4.31
N PRO A 79 -12.56 1.40 -5.58
CA PRO A 79 -13.07 0.34 -6.46
C PRO A 79 -12.09 -0.83 -6.56
N ARG A 80 -12.59 -2.04 -6.32
CA ARG A 80 -11.77 -3.25 -6.21
C ARG A 80 -11.52 -3.87 -7.57
N CYS A 81 -10.26 -4.11 -7.91
CA CYS A 81 -9.87 -5.00 -9.01
C CYS A 81 -9.56 -6.42 -8.54
N VAL A 82 -9.18 -6.56 -7.26
CA VAL A 82 -8.92 -7.81 -6.55
C VAL A 82 -9.40 -7.68 -5.11
N THR A 83 -9.54 -8.79 -4.40
CA THR A 83 -9.93 -8.80 -2.98
C THR A 83 -8.81 -8.20 -2.12
N PRO A 84 -9.07 -7.13 -1.35
CA PRO A 84 -8.09 -6.62 -0.40
C PRO A 84 -8.06 -7.45 0.88
N ILE A 85 -6.89 -7.54 1.52
CA ILE A 85 -6.84 -7.71 2.98
C ILE A 85 -7.44 -6.44 3.60
N TYR A 86 -8.54 -6.54 4.32
CA TYR A 86 -9.23 -5.36 4.84
C TYR A 86 -8.39 -4.64 5.91
N PRO A 87 -8.63 -3.33 6.15
CA PRO A 87 -7.80 -2.53 7.06
C PRO A 87 -7.61 -3.11 8.46
N GLY A 88 -8.64 -3.75 9.03
CA GLY A 88 -8.55 -4.40 10.34
C GLY A 88 -7.53 -5.54 10.35
N ASP A 89 -7.62 -6.44 9.38
CA ASP A 89 -6.73 -7.58 9.22
C ASP A 89 -5.31 -7.14 8.84
N ALA A 90 -5.18 -6.15 7.96
CA ALA A 90 -3.89 -5.60 7.58
C ALA A 90 -3.17 -4.96 8.78
N ASN A 91 -3.89 -4.25 9.65
CA ASN A 91 -3.32 -3.73 10.91
C ASN A 91 -2.86 -4.85 11.85
N LEU A 92 -3.62 -5.93 11.94
CA LEU A 92 -3.25 -7.08 12.77
C LEU A 92 -1.99 -7.76 12.22
N ILE A 93 -1.87 -7.92 10.90
CA ILE A 93 -0.66 -8.44 10.24
C ILE A 93 0.55 -7.54 10.54
N VAL A 94 0.43 -6.23 10.40
CA VAL A 94 1.51 -5.29 10.73
C VAL A 94 1.92 -5.40 12.20
N SER A 95 0.93 -5.51 13.12
CA SER A 95 1.20 -5.69 14.55
C SER A 95 1.88 -7.03 14.85
N LEU A 96 1.55 -8.06 14.08
CA LEU A 96 2.10 -9.41 14.15
C LEU A 96 3.58 -9.49 13.72
N LEU A 97 3.97 -8.67 12.76
CA LEU A 97 5.37 -8.53 12.36
C LEU A 97 6.20 -7.82 13.44
N ASP A 98 5.54 -7.07 14.33
CA ASP A 98 6.14 -6.34 15.46
C ASP A 98 7.35 -5.53 14.98
N ILE A 99 7.03 -4.68 14.00
CA ILE A 99 7.96 -3.79 13.30
C ILE A 99 8.37 -2.64 14.20
N HIS A 100 9.68 -2.50 14.41
CA HIS A 100 10.29 -1.37 15.09
C HIS A 100 11.22 -0.65 14.12
N VAL A 101 10.96 0.64 13.91
CA VAL A 101 11.76 1.46 13.01
C VAL A 101 12.80 2.24 13.78
N THR A 102 13.99 2.36 13.21
CA THR A 102 15.03 3.24 13.71
C THR A 102 14.85 4.63 13.11
N PRO A 103 14.91 5.70 13.92
CA PRO A 103 14.87 7.06 13.39
C PRO A 103 16.03 7.34 12.44
N PRO A 104 15.89 8.28 11.48
CA PRO A 104 17.00 8.72 10.65
C PRO A 104 18.21 9.18 11.50
N GLY A 105 19.41 8.77 11.09
CA GLY A 105 20.67 9.20 11.72
C GLY A 105 21.28 8.21 12.73
N THR A 106 20.73 7.00 12.90
CA THR A 106 21.41 5.91 13.61
C THR A 106 22.26 5.06 12.66
N ASP A 107 23.23 4.30 13.18
CA ASP A 107 24.13 3.47 12.35
C ASP A 107 23.58 2.06 12.05
N ASP A 108 22.30 1.80 12.35
CA ASP A 108 21.70 0.48 12.11
C ASP A 108 21.52 0.18 10.61
N ASP A 109 21.46 -1.11 10.26
CA ASP A 109 21.11 -1.54 8.91
C ASP A 109 19.67 -1.15 8.53
N PRO A 110 19.37 -0.91 7.24
CA PRO A 110 18.01 -0.61 6.82
C PRO A 110 17.03 -1.75 7.13
N LEU A 111 15.81 -1.37 7.55
CA LEU A 111 14.72 -2.31 7.75
C LEU A 111 14.05 -2.63 6.40
N GLU A 112 14.30 -3.83 5.88
CA GLU A 112 13.69 -4.29 4.63
C GLU A 112 12.58 -5.31 4.88
N ILE A 113 11.38 -5.04 4.36
CA ILE A 113 10.20 -5.90 4.50
C ILE A 113 9.80 -6.42 3.13
N LEU A 114 9.60 -7.73 3.01
CA LEU A 114 9.11 -8.36 1.79
C LEU A 114 7.60 -8.61 1.87
N GLU A 115 6.86 -8.13 0.88
CA GLU A 115 5.45 -8.48 0.65
C GLU A 115 5.35 -9.26 -0.65
N VAL A 116 4.84 -10.50 -0.61
CA VAL A 116 4.58 -11.31 -1.81
C VAL A 116 3.08 -11.44 -1.99
N GLY A 117 2.59 -10.96 -3.14
CA GLY A 117 1.17 -10.73 -3.40
C GLY A 117 0.80 -9.28 -3.14
N THR A 118 1.26 -8.34 -3.98
CA THR A 118 0.88 -6.91 -3.86
C THR A 118 -0.64 -6.73 -3.88
N GLY A 119 -1.34 -7.45 -4.77
CA GLY A 119 -2.79 -7.49 -4.82
C GLY A 119 -3.43 -6.10 -4.94
N HIS A 120 -4.25 -5.73 -3.95
CA HIS A 120 -4.94 -4.43 -3.92
C HIS A 120 -4.02 -3.27 -3.47
N GLY A 121 -2.89 -3.56 -2.82
CA GLY A 121 -2.07 -2.55 -2.15
C GLY A 121 -2.58 -2.13 -0.76
N SER A 122 -3.55 -2.86 -0.20
CA SER A 122 -4.09 -2.59 1.14
C SER A 122 -3.08 -2.89 2.25
N LEU A 123 -2.47 -4.07 2.23
CA LEU A 123 -1.40 -4.43 3.17
C LEU A 123 -0.17 -3.55 2.94
N THR A 124 0.23 -3.34 1.68
CA THR A 124 1.29 -2.40 1.28
C THR A 124 1.12 -1.01 1.92
N LEU A 125 -0.08 -0.42 1.88
CA LEU A 125 -0.37 0.88 2.49
C LEU A 125 -0.21 0.87 4.02
N ASN A 126 -0.58 -0.24 4.68
CA ASN A 126 -0.47 -0.38 6.13
C ASN A 126 0.97 -0.59 6.57
N LEU A 127 1.74 -1.42 5.85
CA LEU A 127 3.18 -1.57 6.03
C LEU A 127 3.89 -0.23 5.83
N ALA A 128 3.56 0.49 4.74
CA ALA A 128 4.22 1.74 4.42
C ALA A 128 3.95 2.82 5.46
N ARG A 129 2.75 2.85 6.05
CA ARG A 129 2.45 3.68 7.21
C ARG A 129 3.32 3.34 8.43
N ALA A 130 3.58 2.06 8.68
CA ALA A 130 4.41 1.63 9.81
C ALA A 130 5.88 2.05 9.64
N ILE A 131 6.38 2.08 8.40
CA ILE A 131 7.79 2.39 8.12
C ILE A 131 8.06 3.84 7.68
N HIS A 132 7.02 4.63 7.41
CA HIS A 132 7.14 5.97 6.84
C HIS A 132 8.10 6.87 7.63
N ALA A 133 7.97 6.88 8.96
CA ALA A 133 8.76 7.75 9.84
C ALA A 133 10.24 7.35 9.99
N ALA A 134 10.63 6.16 9.51
CA ALA A 134 12.03 5.73 9.49
C ALA A 134 12.86 6.54 8.49
N ASN A 135 12.20 7.08 7.46
CA ASN A 135 12.85 7.72 6.32
C ASN A 135 12.80 9.25 6.46
N GLU A 136 13.78 9.95 5.89
CA GLU A 136 13.73 11.40 5.76
C GLU A 136 12.50 11.85 4.93
N PRO A 137 12.02 13.09 5.09
CA PRO A 137 10.95 13.63 4.26
C PRO A 137 11.25 13.46 2.76
N ALA A 138 10.34 12.80 2.04
CA ALA A 138 10.48 12.58 0.60
C ALA A 138 10.38 13.89 -0.19
N PRO A 139 11.17 14.08 -1.25
CA PRO A 139 10.93 15.16 -2.20
C PRO A 139 9.61 14.94 -2.95
N PRO A 140 9.08 15.97 -3.65
CA PRO A 140 7.87 15.84 -4.46
C PRO A 140 7.95 14.65 -5.42
N LEU A 141 6.82 13.94 -5.58
CA LEU A 141 6.76 12.80 -6.47
C LEU A 141 6.99 13.22 -7.92
N PRO A 142 7.87 12.53 -8.68
CA PRO A 142 8.04 12.79 -10.12
C PRO A 142 6.70 12.59 -10.84
N ALA A 143 6.41 13.41 -11.84
CA ALA A 143 5.17 13.30 -12.61
C ALA A 143 5.03 11.90 -13.25
N GLU A 144 3.79 11.37 -13.34
CA GLU A 144 3.58 10.13 -14.08
C GLU A 144 3.85 10.39 -15.57
N ARG A 145 4.72 9.59 -16.19
CA ARG A 145 4.92 9.66 -17.63
C ARG A 145 3.61 9.27 -18.35
N PRO A 146 3.14 10.08 -19.31
CA PRO A 146 1.98 9.72 -20.12
C PRO A 146 2.18 8.36 -20.77
N ARG A 147 1.15 7.51 -20.76
CA ARG A 147 1.21 6.21 -21.45
C ARG A 147 1.31 6.46 -22.95
N ARG A 148 2.35 5.93 -23.61
CA ARG A 148 2.33 5.73 -25.07
C ARG A 148 1.19 4.77 -25.40
N SER A 149 0.27 5.20 -26.25
CA SER A 149 -0.74 4.31 -26.81
C SER A 149 -0.04 3.24 -27.66
N THR A 150 -0.61 2.04 -27.75
CA THR A 150 -0.06 0.96 -28.59
C THR A 150 -0.04 1.33 -30.09
N SER A 151 -0.76 2.37 -30.50
CA SER A 151 -0.78 2.90 -31.88
C SER A 151 0.38 3.86 -32.20
N ASP A 152 1.14 4.33 -31.21
CA ASP A 152 2.22 5.33 -31.37
C ASP A 152 3.64 4.74 -31.44
N ARG A 153 3.78 3.43 -31.73
CA ARG A 153 5.09 2.77 -31.84
C ARG A 153 5.94 3.21 -33.04
N GLY A 154 5.55 4.27 -33.77
CA GLY A 154 6.18 4.69 -35.02
C GLY A 154 6.68 6.14 -35.10
N SER A 155 6.41 7.02 -34.12
CA SER A 155 6.96 8.38 -34.15
C SER A 155 8.28 8.47 -33.37
N ALA A 156 9.33 8.91 -34.06
CA ALA A 156 10.67 9.12 -33.49
C ALA A 156 10.75 10.32 -32.54
N ASP A 157 9.70 11.13 -32.47
CA ASP A 157 9.60 12.27 -31.56
C ASP A 157 8.99 11.82 -30.22
N ALA A 158 9.83 11.27 -29.34
CA ALA A 158 9.50 11.29 -27.92
C ALA A 158 9.47 12.77 -27.47
N PRO A 159 8.40 13.25 -26.80
CA PRO A 159 8.45 14.59 -26.24
C PRO A 159 9.66 14.68 -25.30
N GLU A 160 10.53 15.66 -25.54
CA GLU A 160 11.63 15.98 -24.64
C GLU A 160 11.06 16.17 -23.23
N VAL A 161 11.63 15.43 -22.28
CA VAL A 161 11.27 15.58 -20.87
C VAL A 161 11.99 16.81 -20.37
N ASP A 162 11.26 17.78 -19.82
CA ASP A 162 11.88 19.01 -19.33
C ASP A 162 12.91 18.72 -18.21
N ALA A 163 13.89 19.61 -18.08
CA ALA A 163 14.99 19.46 -17.12
C ALA A 163 14.51 19.40 -15.66
N GLU A 164 13.38 20.04 -15.34
CA GLU A 164 12.79 20.04 -14.00
C GLU A 164 12.25 18.65 -13.62
N THR A 165 11.57 17.99 -14.56
CA THR A 165 11.05 16.63 -14.40
C THR A 165 12.19 15.61 -14.26
N VAL A 166 13.28 15.79 -15.01
CA VAL A 166 14.49 14.96 -14.87
C VAL A 166 15.12 15.17 -13.50
N ALA A 167 15.36 16.41 -13.09
CA ALA A 167 15.94 16.74 -11.78
C ALA A 167 15.08 16.22 -10.61
N ALA A 168 13.76 16.32 -10.70
CA ALA A 168 12.84 15.77 -9.70
C ALA A 168 12.93 14.23 -9.62
N ALA A 169 13.05 13.54 -10.77
CA ALA A 169 13.23 12.10 -10.81
C ALA A 169 14.58 11.67 -10.21
N GLU A 170 15.66 12.39 -10.51
CA GLU A 170 16.99 12.14 -9.94
C GLU A 170 17.03 12.39 -8.43
N ALA A 171 16.46 13.51 -7.96
CA ALA A 171 16.35 13.82 -6.54
C ALA A 171 15.54 12.76 -5.79
N PHE A 172 14.45 12.28 -6.39
CA PHE A 172 13.64 11.21 -5.82
C PHE A 172 14.41 9.88 -5.78
N ALA A 173 15.15 9.53 -6.84
CA ALA A 173 16.00 8.34 -6.87
C ALA A 173 17.12 8.40 -5.81
N ALA A 174 17.79 9.54 -5.67
CA ALA A 174 18.82 9.78 -4.65
C ALA A 174 18.26 9.79 -3.22
N TRP A 175 16.98 10.16 -3.04
CA TRP A 175 16.30 9.98 -1.76
C TRP A 175 15.97 8.50 -1.50
N LYS A 176 15.51 7.75 -2.52
CA LYS A 176 15.22 6.31 -2.38
C LYS A 176 16.44 5.50 -1.94
N SER A 177 17.64 5.84 -2.41
CA SER A 177 18.88 5.14 -2.02
C SER A 177 19.31 5.40 -0.57
N ARG A 178 18.76 6.42 0.09
CA ARG A 178 19.05 6.78 1.49
C ARG A 178 17.95 6.34 2.46
N ARG A 179 16.98 5.54 1.97
CA ARG A 179 15.90 5.02 2.80
C ARG A 179 16.47 4.08 3.87
N ARG A 180 15.95 4.23 5.07
CA ARG A 180 16.25 3.43 6.26
C ARG A 180 15.23 2.31 6.47
N ALA A 181 14.09 2.40 5.80
CA ALA A 181 13.15 1.30 5.74
C ALA A 181 12.47 1.24 4.38
N VAL A 182 12.35 0.05 3.83
CA VAL A 182 11.80 -0.20 2.48
C VAL A 182 10.88 -1.41 2.50
N ILE A 183 9.77 -1.31 1.76
CA ILE A 183 8.93 -2.46 1.44
C ILE A 183 9.22 -2.87 0.00
N HIS A 184 9.65 -4.10 -0.17
CA HIS A 184 9.72 -4.76 -1.48
C HIS A 184 8.43 -5.53 -1.68
N THR A 185 7.59 -5.09 -2.62
CA THR A 185 6.33 -5.78 -2.93
C THR A 185 6.42 -6.47 -4.30
N LEU A 186 6.07 -7.76 -4.32
CA LEU A 186 6.18 -8.63 -5.49
C LEU A 186 4.80 -9.10 -5.94
N ASP A 187 4.50 -8.96 -7.23
CA ASP A 187 3.29 -9.53 -7.83
C ASP A 187 3.55 -10.02 -9.25
N VAL A 188 3.17 -11.27 -9.52
CA VAL A 188 3.30 -11.88 -10.84
C VAL A 188 2.37 -11.23 -11.86
N ALA A 189 1.24 -10.68 -11.42
CA ALA A 189 0.25 -10.05 -12.28
C ALA A 189 0.54 -8.55 -12.40
N ALA A 190 1.13 -8.16 -13.53
CA ALA A 190 1.42 -6.77 -13.85
C ALA A 190 0.19 -5.84 -13.73
N ALA A 191 -1.02 -6.36 -13.95
CA ALA A 191 -2.26 -5.60 -13.78
C ALA A 191 -2.54 -5.25 -12.31
N HIS A 192 -2.32 -6.19 -11.38
CA HIS A 192 -2.50 -5.98 -9.95
C HIS A 192 -1.46 -5.00 -9.42
N SER A 193 -0.18 -5.22 -9.74
CA SER A 193 0.91 -4.30 -9.35
C SER A 193 0.64 -2.86 -9.82
N ARG A 194 0.22 -2.66 -11.09
CA ARG A 194 -0.14 -1.32 -11.59
C ARG A 194 -1.34 -0.70 -10.87
N ALA A 195 -2.35 -1.50 -10.52
CA ALA A 195 -3.51 -1.01 -9.78
C ALA A 195 -3.09 -0.59 -8.35
N ALA A 196 -2.33 -1.42 -7.66
CA ALA A 196 -1.78 -1.14 -6.33
C ALA A 196 -0.87 0.11 -6.34
N GLN A 197 0.02 0.25 -7.32
CA GLN A 197 0.86 1.44 -7.49
C GLN A 197 0.01 2.72 -7.55
N LYS A 198 -1.08 2.70 -8.33
CA LYS A 198 -1.99 3.84 -8.43
C LYS A 198 -2.70 4.14 -7.11
N ILE A 199 -3.10 3.11 -6.36
CA ILE A 199 -3.76 3.23 -5.06
C ILE A 199 -2.77 3.81 -4.02
N VAL A 200 -1.58 3.23 -3.90
CA VAL A 200 -0.54 3.68 -2.96
C VAL A 200 -0.11 5.12 -3.29
N ARG A 201 0.07 5.44 -4.57
CA ARG A 201 0.40 6.79 -5.04
C ARG A 201 -0.73 7.80 -4.82
N GLY A 202 -1.98 7.36 -4.85
CA GLY A 202 -3.15 8.22 -4.68
C GLY A 202 -3.40 8.61 -3.22
N PHE A 203 -2.98 7.81 -2.25
CA PHE A 203 -3.25 8.09 -0.84
C PHE A 203 -2.46 9.31 -0.36
N ARG A 204 -3.18 10.37 0.06
CA ARG A 204 -2.60 11.61 0.61
C ARG A 204 -1.43 12.16 -0.21
N ARG A 205 -1.64 12.36 -1.52
CA ARG A 205 -0.62 12.85 -2.47
C ARG A 205 0.63 11.94 -2.54
N GLY A 206 0.41 10.64 -2.33
CA GLY A 206 1.44 9.62 -2.39
C GLY A 206 2.40 9.64 -1.21
N LEU A 207 1.88 10.03 -0.03
CA LEU A 207 2.59 10.04 1.26
C LEU A 207 3.43 8.77 1.49
N TYR A 208 2.90 7.62 1.06
CA TYR A 208 3.52 6.32 1.29
C TYR A 208 4.23 5.72 0.06
N TYR A 209 4.11 6.33 -1.11
CA TYR A 209 4.56 5.74 -2.36
C TYR A 209 6.08 5.55 -2.44
N GLY A 210 6.86 6.51 -1.95
CA GLY A 210 8.33 6.44 -2.01
C GLY A 210 8.95 5.34 -1.15
N HIS A 211 8.22 4.81 -0.17
CA HIS A 211 8.73 3.78 0.76
C HIS A 211 8.56 2.36 0.21
N VAL A 212 8.01 2.21 -1.00
CA VAL A 212 7.66 0.92 -1.60
C VAL A 212 8.37 0.76 -2.94
N ASP A 213 9.02 -0.38 -3.11
CA ASP A 213 9.60 -0.85 -4.36
C ASP A 213 8.70 -1.95 -4.92
N PHE A 214 8.13 -1.69 -6.10
CA PHE A 214 7.20 -2.61 -6.75
C PHE A 214 7.95 -3.46 -7.78
N HIS A 215 7.87 -4.77 -7.62
CA HIS A 215 8.47 -5.77 -8.49
C HIS A 215 7.37 -6.55 -9.20
N ILE A 216 7.42 -6.56 -10.53
CA ILE A 216 6.53 -7.36 -11.36
C ILE A 216 7.32 -8.58 -11.83
N SER A 217 7.34 -9.61 -11.00
CA SER A 217 8.08 -10.84 -11.26
C SER A 217 7.59 -11.98 -10.38
N ASP A 218 8.13 -13.17 -10.60
CA ASP A 218 7.89 -14.33 -9.75
C ASP A 218 8.94 -14.46 -8.65
N LEU A 219 8.70 -15.40 -7.74
CA LEU A 219 9.58 -15.67 -6.61
C LEU A 219 10.99 -16.12 -7.03
N ALA A 220 11.18 -16.66 -8.24
CA ALA A 220 12.52 -17.07 -8.67
C ALA A 220 13.45 -15.88 -8.85
N THR A 221 12.90 -14.66 -8.92
CA THR A 221 13.67 -13.41 -9.01
C THR A 221 13.96 -12.75 -7.66
N LEU A 222 13.64 -13.40 -6.53
CA LEU A 222 13.84 -12.81 -5.20
C LEU A 222 15.31 -12.44 -4.94
N ASP A 223 16.24 -13.28 -5.40
CA ASP A 223 17.70 -13.04 -5.30
C ASP A 223 18.16 -11.82 -6.12
N ALA A 224 17.32 -11.31 -7.04
CA ALA A 224 17.58 -10.12 -7.85
C ALA A 224 16.99 -8.84 -7.23
N ILE A 225 16.27 -8.92 -6.10
CA ILE A 225 15.85 -7.73 -5.36
C ILE A 225 17.12 -7.07 -4.77
N PRO A 226 17.38 -5.80 -5.07
CA PRO A 226 18.56 -5.12 -4.55
C PRO A 226 18.39 -4.83 -3.06
N GLU A 227 19.32 -5.33 -2.25
CA GLU A 227 19.47 -4.91 -0.86
C GLU A 227 19.80 -3.42 -0.80
N VAL A 228 19.21 -2.74 0.17
CA VAL A 228 19.49 -1.34 0.44
C VAL A 228 20.77 -1.27 1.26
N THR A 229 21.89 -0.97 0.58
CA THR A 229 23.18 -0.75 1.26
C THR A 229 23.42 0.74 1.48
N GLN A 230 23.91 1.12 2.66
CA GLN A 230 24.27 2.51 2.97
C GLN A 230 25.62 2.94 2.37
N SER A 231 26.04 2.30 1.28
CA SER A 231 27.32 2.61 0.63
C SER A 231 27.25 3.96 -0.10
N SER A 232 28.21 4.83 0.18
CA SER A 232 28.30 6.19 -0.39
C SER A 232 28.68 6.21 -1.88
N THR A 233 28.94 5.06 -2.50
CA THR A 233 29.30 4.93 -3.91
C THR A 233 28.22 4.19 -4.70
N PRO A 234 27.62 4.82 -5.74
CA PRO A 234 26.66 4.17 -6.61
C PRO A 234 27.40 3.18 -7.51
N SER A 235 27.56 1.95 -7.03
CA SER A 235 28.05 0.84 -7.84
C SER A 235 26.83 0.10 -8.40
N PRO A 236 26.84 -0.32 -9.68
CA PRO A 236 25.78 -1.17 -10.20
C PRO A 236 25.66 -2.43 -9.32
N PRO A 237 24.43 -2.94 -9.08
CA PRO A 237 24.24 -4.11 -8.23
C PRO A 237 24.99 -5.29 -8.86
N GLU A 238 26.08 -5.72 -8.22
CA GLU A 238 26.75 -6.95 -8.61
C GLU A 238 25.87 -8.13 -8.19
N PRO A 239 25.69 -9.14 -9.06
CA PRO A 239 24.95 -10.34 -8.71
C PRO A 239 25.59 -11.00 -7.49
N ARG A 240 24.79 -11.20 -6.43
CA ARG A 240 25.26 -11.73 -5.15
C ARG A 240 25.86 -13.14 -5.34
N THR A 241 27.13 -13.28 -4.97
CA THR A 241 27.84 -14.58 -4.99
C THR A 241 27.52 -15.46 -3.79
N ASP A 242 26.98 -14.88 -2.71
CA ASP A 242 26.48 -15.60 -1.52
C ASP A 242 25.25 -14.85 -0.96
N PRO A 243 24.06 -15.46 -0.89
CA PRO A 243 22.83 -14.77 -0.48
C PRO A 243 22.79 -14.67 1.05
N THR A 244 23.42 -13.63 1.59
CA THR A 244 23.22 -13.25 2.99
C THR A 244 21.77 -12.80 3.19
N PRO A 245 21.07 -13.29 4.22
CA PRO A 245 19.74 -12.80 4.56
C PRO A 245 19.76 -11.29 4.84
N PHE A 246 18.79 -10.56 4.28
CA PHE A 246 18.69 -9.10 4.41
C PHE A 246 17.25 -8.62 4.65
N ILE A 247 16.26 -9.49 4.44
CA ILE A 247 14.87 -9.19 4.71
C ILE A 247 14.61 -9.36 6.21
N ALA A 248 14.15 -8.32 6.90
CA ALA A 248 13.81 -8.40 8.33
C ALA A 248 12.52 -9.18 8.56
N HIS A 249 11.50 -8.93 7.74
CA HIS A 249 10.21 -9.61 7.86
C HIS A 249 9.57 -9.86 6.49
N ALA A 250 8.75 -10.90 6.39
CA ALA A 250 8.05 -11.25 5.16
C ALA A 250 6.55 -11.51 5.38
N THR A 251 5.73 -11.10 4.40
CA THR A 251 4.31 -11.43 4.33
C THR A 251 3.98 -12.12 3.02
N LEU A 252 3.24 -13.24 3.07
CA LEU A 252 2.85 -14.02 1.89
C LEU A 252 1.32 -14.06 1.78
N ASP A 253 0.77 -13.47 0.71
CA ASP A 253 -0.66 -13.50 0.37
C ASP A 253 -0.87 -13.91 -1.10
N PHE A 254 -0.69 -15.21 -1.37
CA PHE A 254 -0.94 -15.79 -2.68
C PHE A 254 -1.18 -17.31 -2.57
N PRO A 255 -1.84 -17.95 -3.57
CA PRO A 255 -2.04 -19.39 -3.59
C PRO A 255 -0.73 -20.17 -3.66
N GLY A 256 -0.58 -21.23 -2.87
CA GLY A 256 0.63 -22.08 -2.89
C GLY A 256 1.82 -21.44 -2.16
N SER A 257 1.56 -20.63 -1.15
CA SER A 257 2.58 -19.95 -0.34
C SER A 257 3.54 -20.90 0.38
N ASP A 258 3.14 -22.14 0.62
CA ASP A 258 3.97 -23.22 1.17
C ASP A 258 5.20 -23.51 0.30
N ALA A 259 5.05 -23.45 -1.03
CA ALA A 259 6.14 -23.68 -1.97
C ALA A 259 7.23 -22.60 -1.91
N ALA A 260 6.91 -21.41 -1.39
CA ALA A 260 7.84 -20.30 -1.27
C ALA A 260 8.69 -20.34 0.01
N LEU A 261 8.23 -21.06 1.04
CA LEU A 261 8.87 -21.09 2.35
C LEU A 261 10.37 -21.45 2.33
N PRO A 262 10.86 -22.38 1.48
CA PRO A 262 12.29 -22.69 1.41
C PRO A 262 13.13 -21.48 1.01
N LEU A 263 12.68 -20.73 0.00
CA LEU A 263 13.36 -19.53 -0.47
C LEU A 263 13.27 -18.40 0.57
N ILE A 264 12.08 -18.18 1.13
CA ILE A 264 11.87 -17.16 2.17
C ILE A 264 12.75 -17.43 3.39
N SER A 265 12.89 -18.70 3.80
CA SER A 265 13.70 -19.08 4.97
C SER A 265 15.20 -18.80 4.81
N ARG A 266 15.68 -18.66 3.57
CA ARG A 266 17.07 -18.29 3.24
C ARG A 266 17.27 -16.79 3.09
N THR A 267 16.19 -16.03 2.92
CA THR A 267 16.23 -14.60 2.61
C THR A 267 15.95 -13.75 3.84
N VAL A 268 15.15 -14.27 4.76
CA VAL A 268 14.77 -13.60 6.01
C VAL A 268 15.86 -13.75 7.07
N CYS A 269 16.22 -12.65 7.73
CA CYS A 269 17.21 -12.58 8.79
C CYS A 269 16.83 -13.47 9.98
N VAL A 270 17.83 -13.91 10.74
CA VAL A 270 17.60 -14.63 12.00
C VAL A 270 16.81 -13.73 12.95
N GLY A 271 15.73 -14.26 13.53
CA GLY A 271 14.79 -13.49 14.38
C GLY A 271 13.71 -12.75 13.60
N GLY A 272 13.79 -12.76 12.26
CA GLY A 272 12.76 -12.22 11.38
C GLY A 272 11.45 -13.00 11.47
N ARG A 273 10.35 -12.32 11.11
CA ARG A 273 9.00 -12.89 11.18
C ARG A 273 8.43 -13.11 9.78
N VAL A 274 7.80 -14.27 9.59
CA VAL A 274 7.09 -14.61 8.34
C VAL A 274 5.62 -14.80 8.66
N VAL A 275 4.75 -13.99 8.05
CA VAL A 275 3.30 -14.12 8.16
C VAL A 275 2.73 -14.65 6.85
N VAL A 276 1.99 -15.74 6.91
CA VAL A 276 1.31 -16.33 5.75
C VAL A 276 -0.19 -16.14 5.90
N PHE A 277 -0.81 -15.48 4.93
CA PHE A 277 -2.26 -15.32 4.87
C PHE A 277 -2.88 -16.51 4.14
N CYS A 278 -3.63 -17.34 4.88
CA CYS A 278 -4.23 -18.57 4.36
C CYS A 278 -5.76 -18.49 4.41
N PRO A 279 -6.47 -18.64 3.28
CA PRO A 279 -7.94 -18.68 3.28
C PRO A 279 -8.53 -19.99 3.82
N SER A 280 -7.72 -21.03 4.08
CA SER A 280 -8.21 -22.32 4.61
C SER A 280 -7.22 -23.01 5.55
N VAL A 281 -7.75 -23.84 6.45
CA VAL A 281 -6.95 -24.71 7.35
C VAL A 281 -6.03 -25.64 6.55
N THR A 282 -6.47 -26.13 5.39
CA THR A 282 -5.65 -27.00 4.53
C THR A 282 -4.37 -26.31 4.06
N GLN A 283 -4.41 -25.01 3.74
CA GLN A 283 -3.21 -24.26 3.37
C GLN A 283 -2.30 -24.00 4.57
N ILE A 284 -2.86 -23.81 5.77
CA ILE A 284 -2.07 -23.74 7.00
C ILE A 284 -1.31 -25.05 7.22
N VAL A 285 -1.99 -26.19 7.06
CA VAL A 285 -1.36 -27.53 7.17
C VAL A 285 -0.26 -27.70 6.13
N ALA A 286 -0.49 -27.32 4.86
CA ALA A 286 0.52 -27.39 3.81
C ALA A 286 1.80 -26.60 4.16
N CYS A 287 1.66 -25.40 4.74
CA CYS A 287 2.81 -24.61 5.19
C CYS A 287 3.59 -25.33 6.30
N VAL A 288 2.89 -25.87 7.30
CA VAL A 288 3.52 -26.60 8.42
C VAL A 288 4.21 -27.87 7.94
N GLU A 289 3.58 -28.61 7.04
CA GLU A 289 4.15 -29.80 6.42
C GLU A 289 5.39 -29.47 5.58
N ALA A 290 5.36 -28.39 4.80
CA ALA A 290 6.50 -27.94 4.02
C ALA A 290 7.72 -27.60 4.91
N VAL A 291 7.49 -26.87 6.00
CA VAL A 291 8.53 -26.56 7.00
C VAL A 291 9.12 -27.84 7.60
N ARG A 292 8.26 -28.78 8.02
CA ARG A 292 8.69 -30.04 8.64
C ARG A 292 9.44 -30.95 7.66
N ALA A 293 8.89 -31.15 6.46
CA ALA A 293 9.43 -32.07 5.46
C ALA A 293 10.81 -31.62 4.97
N GLN A 294 10.99 -30.31 4.80
CA GLN A 294 12.23 -29.72 4.30
C GLN A 294 13.19 -29.28 5.43
N LYS A 295 12.79 -29.47 6.70
CA LYS A 295 13.56 -29.07 7.89
C LYS A 295 13.97 -27.60 7.85
N LEU A 296 13.04 -26.73 7.43
CA LEU A 296 13.30 -25.30 7.33
C LEU A 296 13.53 -24.71 8.73
N PRO A 297 14.39 -23.67 8.87
CA PRO A 297 14.68 -23.02 10.15
C PRO A 297 13.56 -22.06 10.58
N LEU A 298 12.30 -22.48 10.43
CA LEU A 298 11.11 -21.72 10.79
C LEU A 298 10.39 -22.42 11.94
N VAL A 299 9.88 -21.64 12.89
CA VAL A 299 9.09 -22.14 14.02
C VAL A 299 7.71 -21.51 13.95
N LEU A 300 6.66 -22.34 14.01
CA LEU A 300 5.29 -21.85 14.07
C LEU A 300 5.03 -21.27 15.47
N GLU A 301 4.93 -19.95 15.57
CA GLU A 301 4.65 -19.26 16.84
C GLU A 301 3.15 -19.26 17.16
N ARG A 302 2.31 -18.93 16.18
CA ARG A 302 0.85 -18.77 16.36
C ARG A 302 0.07 -18.96 15.07
N VAL A 303 -1.16 -19.42 15.21
CA VAL A 303 -2.19 -19.42 14.16
C VAL A 303 -3.33 -18.54 14.64
N VAL A 304 -3.72 -17.57 13.83
CA VAL A 304 -4.74 -16.58 14.19
C VAL A 304 -5.86 -16.60 13.16
N GLU A 305 -7.08 -16.80 13.63
CA GLU A 305 -8.28 -16.61 12.82
C GLU A 305 -8.61 -15.12 12.76
N LEU A 306 -8.80 -14.61 11.55
CA LEU A 306 -9.22 -13.24 11.30
C LEU A 306 -10.74 -13.15 11.45
N ALA A 307 -11.18 -12.09 12.12
CA ALA A 307 -12.43 -12.16 12.86
C ALA A 307 -13.67 -12.30 11.99
N SER A 308 -14.39 -13.37 12.31
CA SER A 308 -15.86 -13.42 12.34
C SER A 308 -16.37 -13.43 13.81
N GLY A 309 -15.73 -12.69 14.74
CA GLY A 309 -15.99 -12.84 16.19
C GLY A 309 -15.70 -11.61 17.09
N MET A 310 -15.95 -11.78 18.41
CA MET A 310 -15.97 -10.71 19.44
C MET A 310 -14.62 -9.99 19.69
N SER A 311 -13.50 -10.53 19.21
CA SER A 311 -12.14 -10.08 19.54
C SER A 311 -11.55 -9.02 18.61
N ALA A 312 -12.10 -8.79 17.40
CA ALA A 312 -11.63 -7.73 16.50
C ALA A 312 -12.53 -6.49 16.45
N GLY A 313 -13.48 -6.39 17.38
CA GLY A 313 -14.52 -5.37 17.35
C GLY A 313 -15.58 -5.68 16.29
N ARG A 314 -16.85 -5.42 16.63
CA ARG A 314 -17.98 -5.52 15.69
C ARG A 314 -18.53 -4.12 15.48
N GLU A 315 -18.81 -3.75 14.23
CA GLU A 315 -19.53 -2.53 13.92
C GLU A 315 -21.01 -2.69 14.28
N TRP A 316 -21.58 -1.70 14.96
CA TRP A 316 -22.99 -1.67 15.34
C TRP A 316 -23.62 -0.40 14.82
N ASP A 317 -24.76 -0.54 14.14
CA ASP A 317 -25.65 0.60 13.90
C ASP A 317 -26.49 0.82 15.16
N VAL A 318 -26.34 1.98 15.79
CA VAL A 318 -27.01 2.31 17.04
C VAL A 318 -28.27 3.10 16.73
N ARG A 319 -29.43 2.46 16.93
CA ARG A 319 -30.75 3.08 16.74
C ARG A 319 -31.56 3.01 18.03
N ALA A 320 -32.25 4.10 18.36
CA ALA A 320 -33.23 4.10 19.44
C ALA A 320 -34.47 3.28 19.00
N ALA A 321 -34.87 2.30 19.80
CA ALA A 321 -36.11 1.55 19.59
C ALA A 321 -37.22 2.14 20.48
N PRO A 322 -38.40 2.47 19.93
CA PRO A 322 -39.52 2.90 20.75
C PRO A 322 -40.02 1.73 21.61
N VAL A 323 -40.10 1.93 22.93
CA VAL A 323 -40.77 1.00 23.83
C VAL A 323 -42.28 1.15 23.63
N ARG A 324 -42.95 0.07 23.25
CA ARG A 324 -44.41 0.01 23.12
C ARG A 324 -45.05 -0.57 24.37
#